data_AF-A0A259HHS7-F1
#
_entry.id   AF-A0A259HHS7-F1
#
_cell.length_a   1.000
_cell.length_b   1.000
_cell.length_c   1.000
_cell.angle_alpha   90.00
_cell.angle_beta   90.00
_cell.angle_gamma   90.00
#
_symmetry.space_group_name_H-M   'P 1'
#
loop_
_entity.id
_entity.type
_entity.pdbx_description
1 polymer ?
#
loop_
_entity_poly.entity_id
_entity_poly.type
_entity_poly.pdbx_seq_one_letter_code
_entity_poly.pdbx_strand_id
1 'polypeptide(L)'
;FFKLLWGLNYDREGIAYQLYLKPKPYTVEDVTSLTNDLIDSLNATRKLIPDSILPQPSIERIKAEALKNYARVSKDYRFLSYKYPSVKRSLYSEVGDYIGFTGYFNPFSGEAQLRTDIPRVLIPYVCSHEMAHQLGYASESEANFVGYLAASKSPQAYTRYSMYLELFSYAQGEEIFQYGRSKDYQAFDSIIQQNRLRLDTLVKKERKEIREFFRKRRKAVAPAFNNLYDQYLKLNKQEKGIESYDQVIGWLIAYKKKYGKI
;
A
#
# COMPACT_ATOMS: atom_id res chain seq x y z
N PHE A 1 23.84 16.62 -2.12
CA PHE A 1 24.11 15.28 -1.58
C PHE A 1 22.90 14.34 -1.73
N PHE A 2 21.71 14.66 -1.19
CA PHE A 2 20.46 13.89 -1.42
C PHE A 2 20.15 13.63 -2.91
N LYS A 3 20.25 14.66 -3.77
CA LYS A 3 20.07 14.48 -5.23
C LYS A 3 21.07 13.51 -5.85
N LEU A 4 22.35 13.58 -5.47
CA LEU A 4 23.43 12.74 -6.02
C LEU A 4 23.33 11.26 -5.59
N LEU A 5 22.72 10.96 -4.44
CA LEU A 5 22.61 9.60 -3.92
C LEU A 5 21.28 8.91 -4.23
N TRP A 6 20.19 9.68 -4.27
CA TRP A 6 18.85 9.12 -4.45
C TRP A 6 17.89 9.99 -5.25
N GLY A 7 18.02 11.31 -5.17
CA GLY A 7 17.06 12.21 -5.81
C GLY A 7 17.02 12.13 -7.34
N LEU A 8 18.09 11.66 -8.00
CA LEU A 8 18.10 11.37 -9.44
C LEU A 8 17.11 10.26 -9.84
N ASN A 9 16.66 9.42 -8.90
CA ASN A 9 15.65 8.41 -9.19
C ASN A 9 14.26 9.00 -9.46
N TYR A 10 13.98 10.25 -9.04
CA TYR A 10 12.77 10.96 -9.44
C TYR A 10 12.78 11.38 -10.92
N ASP A 11 13.97 11.45 -11.54
CA ASP A 11 14.15 11.84 -12.95
C ASP A 11 14.15 10.62 -13.89
N ARG A 12 14.04 9.39 -13.34
CA ARG A 12 13.95 8.15 -14.12
C ARG A 12 12.55 8.01 -14.73
N GLU A 13 12.46 7.42 -15.92
CA GLU A 13 11.19 7.00 -16.48
C GLU A 13 10.47 6.01 -15.55
N GLY A 14 9.34 6.46 -15.04
CA GLY A 14 8.58 5.78 -14.00
C GLY A 14 7.87 4.51 -14.43
N ILE A 15 7.21 3.86 -13.47
CA ILE A 15 6.57 2.55 -13.65
C ILE A 15 5.48 2.57 -14.75
N ALA A 16 4.75 3.67 -14.86
CA ALA A 16 3.73 3.84 -15.89
C ALA A 16 4.33 3.82 -17.30
N TYR A 17 5.47 4.47 -17.50
CA TYR A 17 6.19 4.44 -18.77
C TYR A 17 6.68 3.03 -19.09
N GLN A 18 7.34 2.37 -18.15
CA GLN A 18 7.91 1.03 -18.32
C GLN A 18 6.86 -0.04 -18.64
N LEU A 19 5.63 0.13 -18.15
CA LEU A 19 4.50 -0.75 -18.42
C LEU A 19 3.62 -0.29 -19.56
N TYR A 20 3.96 0.82 -20.23
CA TYR A 20 3.13 1.46 -21.24
C TYR A 20 1.68 1.66 -20.75
N LEU A 21 1.54 2.14 -19.51
CA LEU A 21 0.28 2.57 -18.93
C LEU A 21 0.07 4.04 -19.26
N LYS A 22 -1.15 4.36 -19.71
CA LYS A 22 -1.58 5.74 -19.94
C LYS A 22 -2.64 6.07 -18.89
N PRO A 23 -2.25 6.44 -17.66
CA PRO A 23 -3.20 6.91 -16.66
C PRO A 23 -3.95 8.11 -17.23
N LYS A 24 -5.28 8.00 -17.26
CA LYS A 24 -6.19 9.09 -17.59
C LYS A 24 -6.88 9.54 -16.31
N PRO A 25 -7.48 10.75 -16.28
CA PRO A 25 -8.47 11.07 -15.26
C PRO A 25 -9.48 9.92 -15.18
N TYR A 26 -9.74 9.46 -13.97
CA TYR A 26 -10.68 8.38 -13.68
C TYR A 26 -11.95 8.96 -13.05
N THR A 27 -13.06 8.25 -13.21
CA THR A 27 -14.36 8.68 -12.66
C THR A 27 -14.65 8.02 -11.31
N VAL A 28 -15.70 8.46 -10.63
CA VAL A 28 -16.18 7.79 -9.40
C VAL A 28 -16.51 6.32 -9.68
N GLU A 29 -17.10 6.03 -10.84
CA GLU A 29 -17.44 4.67 -11.27
C GLU A 29 -16.19 3.81 -11.48
N ASP A 30 -15.10 4.37 -12.02
CA ASP A 30 -13.83 3.66 -12.14
C ASP A 30 -13.28 3.28 -10.76
N VAL A 31 -13.33 4.19 -9.79
CA VAL A 31 -12.88 3.94 -8.41
C VAL A 31 -13.78 2.89 -7.75
N THR A 32 -15.10 3.03 -7.85
CA THR A 32 -16.03 2.04 -7.29
C THR A 32 -15.85 0.67 -7.92
N SER A 33 -15.62 0.60 -9.23
CA SER A 33 -15.31 -0.66 -9.91
C SER A 33 -14.00 -1.28 -9.39
N LEU A 34 -12.96 -0.48 -9.15
CA LEU A 34 -11.71 -0.96 -8.55
C LEU A 34 -11.92 -1.43 -7.11
N THR A 35 -12.63 -0.64 -6.29
CA THR A 35 -12.94 -0.98 -4.89
C THR A 35 -13.70 -2.29 -4.80
N ASN A 36 -14.64 -2.53 -5.73
CA ASN A 36 -15.41 -3.76 -5.78
C ASN A 36 -14.53 -4.99 -6.05
N ASP A 37 -13.64 -4.92 -7.03
CA ASP A 37 -12.70 -6.00 -7.33
C ASP A 37 -11.73 -6.26 -6.17
N LEU A 38 -11.31 -5.20 -5.48
CA LEU A 38 -10.44 -5.30 -4.30
C LEU A 38 -11.14 -5.99 -3.13
N ILE A 39 -12.41 -5.67 -2.88
CA ILE A 39 -13.22 -6.38 -1.87
C ILE A 39 -13.31 -7.87 -2.21
N ASP A 40 -13.62 -8.19 -3.47
CA ASP A 40 -13.79 -9.59 -3.90
C ASP A 40 -12.46 -10.36 -3.79
N SER A 41 -11.35 -9.74 -4.21
CA SER A 41 -10.00 -10.30 -4.10
C SER A 41 -9.55 -10.47 -2.65
N LEU A 42 -9.86 -9.49 -1.79
CA LEU A 42 -9.57 -9.52 -0.36
C LEU A 42 -10.33 -10.65 0.34
N ASN A 43 -11.63 -10.78 0.05
CA ASN A 43 -12.46 -11.85 0.56
C ASN A 43 -11.98 -13.23 0.06
N ALA A 44 -11.71 -13.35 -1.24
CA ALA A 44 -11.25 -14.60 -1.85
C ALA A 44 -9.91 -15.05 -1.27
N THR A 45 -8.95 -14.13 -1.12
CA THR A 45 -7.65 -14.46 -0.53
C THR A 45 -7.75 -14.78 0.95
N ARG A 46 -8.63 -14.12 1.71
CA ARG A 46 -8.85 -14.43 3.13
C ARG A 46 -9.36 -15.85 3.34
N LYS A 47 -10.25 -16.34 2.46
CA LYS A 47 -10.80 -17.70 2.49
C LYS A 47 -9.75 -18.79 2.28
N LEU A 48 -8.64 -18.48 1.61
CA LEU A 48 -7.53 -19.40 1.41
C LEU A 48 -6.61 -19.51 2.64
N ILE A 49 -6.84 -18.71 3.68
CA ILE A 49 -6.10 -18.76 4.94
C ILE A 49 -6.95 -19.61 5.91
N PRO A 50 -6.52 -20.84 6.27
CA PRO A 50 -7.38 -21.85 6.89
C PRO A 50 -7.84 -21.49 8.31
N ASP A 51 -7.13 -20.61 9.00
CA ASP A 51 -7.41 -20.26 10.39
C ASP A 51 -8.23 -18.97 10.52
N SER A 52 -9.10 -18.93 11.53
CA SER A 52 -9.81 -17.71 11.96
C SER A 52 -8.86 -16.68 12.60
N ILE A 53 -7.64 -17.11 12.92
CA ILE A 53 -6.52 -16.29 13.40
C ILE A 53 -5.50 -16.19 12.28
N LEU A 54 -5.08 -14.98 11.95
CA LEU A 54 -4.05 -14.77 10.94
C LEU A 54 -2.71 -15.37 11.36
N PRO A 55 -1.97 -16.02 10.44
CA PRO A 55 -0.65 -16.57 10.76
C PRO A 55 0.32 -15.46 11.17
N GLN A 56 1.34 -15.85 11.94
CA GLN A 56 2.38 -14.94 12.44
C GLN A 56 3.77 -15.33 11.90
N PRO A 57 4.02 -15.22 10.58
CA PRO A 57 5.33 -15.57 10.03
C PRO A 57 6.43 -14.64 10.59
N SER A 58 7.64 -15.18 10.74
CA SER A 58 8.79 -14.36 11.12
C SER A 58 9.12 -13.30 10.06
N ILE A 59 9.79 -12.23 10.48
CA ILE A 59 10.23 -11.17 9.56
C ILE A 59 11.14 -11.73 8.47
N GLU A 60 12.02 -12.66 8.84
CA GLU A 60 12.97 -13.33 7.94
C GLU A 60 12.23 -14.11 6.86
N ARG A 61 11.14 -14.81 7.24
CA ARG A 61 10.29 -15.52 6.29
C ARG A 61 9.57 -14.56 5.34
N ILE A 62 9.04 -13.45 5.85
CA ILE A 62 8.39 -12.41 5.02
C ILE A 62 9.39 -11.83 4.01
N LYS A 63 10.59 -11.45 4.47
CA LYS A 63 11.65 -10.92 3.60
C LYS A 63 12.06 -11.91 2.53
N ALA A 64 12.32 -13.17 2.92
CA ALA A 64 12.69 -14.22 1.98
C ALA A 64 11.59 -14.48 0.93
N GLU A 65 10.32 -14.37 1.33
CA GLU A 65 9.20 -14.48 0.41
C GLU A 65 9.12 -13.30 -0.56
N ALA A 66 9.26 -12.06 -0.07
CA ALA A 66 9.27 -10.86 -0.90
C ALA A 66 10.41 -10.91 -1.96
N LEU A 67 11.61 -11.37 -1.59
CA LEU A 67 12.71 -11.61 -2.54
C LEU A 67 12.31 -12.59 -3.64
N LYS A 68 11.68 -13.72 -3.27
CA LYS A 68 11.18 -14.70 -4.24
C LYS A 68 10.09 -14.11 -5.14
N ASN A 69 9.27 -13.20 -4.63
CA ASN A 69 8.23 -12.53 -5.41
C ASN A 69 8.82 -11.56 -6.43
N TYR A 70 9.86 -10.81 -6.08
CA TYR A 70 10.63 -10.01 -7.03
C TYR A 70 11.33 -10.87 -8.10
N ALA A 71 11.86 -12.03 -7.71
CA ALA A 71 12.40 -13.00 -8.67
C ALA A 71 11.33 -13.58 -9.63
N ARG A 72 10.07 -13.70 -9.18
CA ARG A 72 8.95 -14.14 -10.03
C ARG A 72 8.49 -13.04 -10.97
N VAL A 73 8.22 -11.85 -10.44
CA VAL A 73 7.71 -10.72 -11.24
C VAL A 73 8.72 -10.26 -12.29
N SER A 74 10.02 -10.39 -12.02
CA SER A 74 11.07 -10.03 -12.98
C SER A 74 11.15 -10.94 -14.21
N LYS A 75 10.47 -12.10 -14.21
CA LYS A 75 10.30 -12.92 -15.41
C LYS A 75 9.39 -12.26 -16.43
N ASP A 76 8.38 -11.52 -15.97
CA ASP A 76 7.44 -10.77 -16.80
C ASP A 76 7.96 -9.35 -17.06
N TYR A 77 8.58 -8.74 -16.05
CA TYR A 77 9.06 -7.36 -16.08
C TYR A 77 10.54 -7.29 -15.68
N ARG A 78 11.45 -7.47 -16.65
CA ARG A 78 12.90 -7.54 -16.42
C ARG A 78 13.47 -6.35 -15.64
N PHE A 79 12.86 -5.16 -15.76
CA PHE A 79 13.25 -3.95 -15.02
C PHE A 79 12.97 -4.02 -13.51
N LEU A 80 12.21 -5.01 -13.03
CA LEU A 80 11.98 -5.32 -11.61
C LEU A 80 12.98 -6.36 -11.06
N SER A 81 14.07 -6.64 -11.78
CA SER A 81 15.12 -7.56 -11.32
C SER A 81 15.86 -6.99 -10.11
N TYR A 82 15.63 -7.60 -8.94
CA TYR A 82 16.21 -7.17 -7.67
C TYR A 82 17.52 -7.88 -7.35
N LYS A 83 18.64 -7.25 -7.69
CA LYS A 83 19.98 -7.88 -7.68
C LYS A 83 20.74 -7.74 -6.36
N TYR A 84 20.53 -6.63 -5.64
CA TYR A 84 21.30 -6.29 -4.43
C TYR A 84 20.37 -6.02 -3.25
N PRO A 85 19.78 -7.07 -2.64
CA PRO A 85 18.81 -6.88 -1.57
C PRO A 85 19.44 -6.35 -0.28
N SER A 86 18.84 -5.31 0.32
CA SER A 86 19.29 -4.70 1.59
C SER A 86 18.09 -4.24 2.43
N VAL A 87 17.26 -5.20 2.85
CA VAL A 87 16.10 -4.93 3.70
C VAL A 87 16.46 -5.13 5.16
N LYS A 88 16.62 -4.04 5.91
CA LYS A 88 16.97 -4.05 7.33
C LYS A 88 15.76 -3.70 8.19
N ARG A 89 15.81 -4.07 9.47
CA ARG A 89 14.82 -3.62 10.44
C ARG A 89 15.04 -2.12 10.66
N SER A 90 13.97 -1.33 10.71
CA SER A 90 14.13 0.10 11.03
C SER A 90 14.62 0.28 12.45
N LEU A 91 15.74 1.01 12.60
CA LEU A 91 16.25 1.47 13.88
C LEU A 91 15.44 2.67 14.42
N TYR A 92 14.60 3.27 13.57
CA TYR A 92 13.83 4.49 13.83
C TYR A 92 12.32 4.21 14.00
N SER A 93 11.97 3.05 14.57
CA SER A 93 10.58 2.61 14.75
C SER A 93 9.76 3.63 15.56
N GLU A 94 10.40 4.29 16.53
CA GLU A 94 9.80 5.36 17.34
C GLU A 94 9.59 6.62 16.50
N VAL A 95 10.59 7.07 15.72
CA VAL A 95 10.47 8.22 14.79
C VAL A 95 9.35 7.99 13.75
N GLY A 96 9.17 6.76 13.28
CA GLY A 96 8.07 6.38 12.38
C GLY A 96 6.68 6.59 12.97
N ASP A 97 6.53 6.65 14.30
CA ASP A 97 5.25 7.05 14.93
C ASP A 97 5.00 8.55 14.86
N TYR A 98 6.05 9.35 14.83
CA TYR A 98 5.96 10.81 14.76
C TYR A 98 5.77 11.31 13.33
N ILE A 99 6.32 10.60 12.33
CA ILE A 99 6.29 10.96 10.90
C ILE A 99 5.32 10.08 10.10
N GLY A 100 4.79 9.00 10.69
CA GLY A 100 3.68 8.22 10.14
C GLY A 100 4.02 7.12 9.12
N PHE A 101 5.28 6.89 8.79
CA PHE A 101 5.67 5.86 7.84
C PHE A 101 5.57 4.44 8.44
N THR A 102 5.21 3.44 7.61
CA THR A 102 5.19 2.00 7.95
C THR A 102 6.50 1.29 7.54
N GLY A 103 7.36 1.97 6.80
CA GLY A 103 8.76 1.65 6.49
C GLY A 103 9.43 2.91 5.94
N TYR A 104 10.75 2.91 5.80
CA TYR A 104 11.47 4.07 5.27
C TYR A 104 12.69 3.61 4.47
N PHE A 105 12.83 4.09 3.25
CA PHE A 105 14.08 3.93 2.51
C PHE A 105 15.10 4.96 2.97
N ASN A 106 16.26 4.50 3.44
CA ASN A 106 17.35 5.40 3.80
C ASN A 106 18.17 5.76 2.56
N PRO A 107 18.10 7.01 2.06
CA PRO A 107 18.76 7.43 0.82
C PRO A 107 20.28 7.55 0.93
N PHE A 108 20.85 7.43 2.13
CA PHE A 108 22.29 7.49 2.37
C PHE A 108 22.91 6.09 2.46
N SER A 109 22.20 5.11 3.04
CA SER A 109 22.69 3.73 3.16
C SER A 109 22.15 2.78 2.07
N GLY A 110 21.13 3.21 1.31
CA GLY A 110 20.49 2.36 0.31
C GLY A 110 19.64 1.23 0.91
N GLU A 111 19.25 1.37 2.18
CA GLU A 111 18.56 0.34 2.95
C GLU A 111 17.06 0.58 2.99
N ALA A 112 16.28 -0.43 2.60
CA ALA A 112 14.87 -0.52 2.92
C ALA A 112 14.70 -0.83 4.41
N GLN A 113 14.19 0.13 5.20
CA GLN A 113 13.99 -0.04 6.63
C GLN A 113 12.53 -0.41 6.93
N LEU A 114 12.31 -1.67 7.29
CA LEU A 114 10.99 -2.21 7.59
C LEU A 114 10.62 -1.98 9.05
N ARG A 115 9.44 -1.40 9.32
CA ARG A 115 8.87 -1.42 10.68
C ARG A 115 8.32 -2.80 10.99
N THR A 116 8.72 -3.33 12.14
CA THR A 116 8.36 -4.69 12.57
C THR A 116 7.38 -4.70 13.74
N ASP A 117 6.97 -3.52 14.18
CA ASP A 117 6.15 -3.19 15.33
C ASP A 117 4.73 -2.77 14.92
N ILE A 118 4.31 -3.06 13.69
CA ILE A 118 2.95 -2.89 13.17
C ILE A 118 2.23 -4.24 13.10
N PRO A 119 0.88 -4.28 12.91
CA PRO A 119 0.18 -5.55 12.76
C PRO A 119 0.82 -6.43 11.69
N ARG A 120 1.13 -7.68 12.05
CA ARG A 120 1.93 -8.61 11.22
C ARG A 120 1.42 -8.75 9.80
N VAL A 121 0.10 -8.69 9.62
CA VAL A 121 -0.57 -8.81 8.33
C VAL A 121 -0.24 -7.69 7.35
N LEU A 122 0.24 -6.54 7.81
CA LEU A 122 0.63 -5.43 6.92
C LEU A 122 2.06 -5.59 6.38
N ILE A 123 2.90 -6.30 7.12
CA ILE A 123 4.34 -6.36 6.87
C ILE A 123 4.70 -6.98 5.51
N PRO A 124 4.01 -8.02 4.98
CA PRO A 124 4.34 -8.55 3.65
C PRO A 124 4.25 -7.53 2.51
N TYR A 125 3.18 -6.73 2.47
CA TYR A 125 3.04 -5.69 1.45
C TYR A 125 4.00 -4.54 1.67
N VAL A 126 4.14 -4.05 2.91
CA VAL A 126 5.13 -3.01 3.25
C VAL A 126 6.54 -3.47 2.86
N CYS A 127 6.93 -4.71 3.13
CA CYS A 127 8.23 -5.23 2.72
C CYS A 127 8.41 -5.21 1.19
N SER A 128 7.34 -5.47 0.43
CA SER A 128 7.39 -5.43 -1.03
C SER A 128 7.49 -3.99 -1.54
N HIS A 129 6.80 -3.06 -0.89
CA HIS A 129 6.87 -1.61 -1.14
C HIS A 129 8.27 -1.06 -0.87
N GLU A 130 8.87 -1.35 0.28
CA GLU A 130 10.22 -0.87 0.61
C GLU A 130 11.29 -1.43 -0.34
N MET A 131 11.13 -2.66 -0.81
CA MET A 131 12.00 -3.22 -1.86
C MET A 131 11.83 -2.49 -3.20
N ALA A 132 10.65 -1.94 -3.50
CA ALA A 132 10.43 -1.11 -4.68
C ALA A 132 11.17 0.21 -4.55
N HIS A 133 11.14 0.84 -3.38
CA HIS A 133 12.01 1.97 -3.10
C HIS A 133 13.46 1.58 -3.35
N GLN A 134 13.94 0.47 -2.77
CA GLN A 134 15.34 0.07 -2.99
C GLN A 134 15.70 -0.20 -4.47
N LEU A 135 14.74 -0.55 -5.32
CA LEU A 135 14.91 -0.68 -6.77
C LEU A 135 15.02 0.65 -7.54
N GLY A 136 14.83 1.78 -6.86
CA GLY A 136 14.90 3.11 -7.45
C GLY A 136 13.56 3.74 -7.78
N TYR A 137 12.44 3.21 -7.27
CA TYR A 137 11.13 3.89 -7.38
C TYR A 137 10.97 4.84 -6.22
N ALA A 138 11.30 6.12 -6.40
CA ALA A 138 11.36 7.08 -5.31
C ALA A 138 9.97 7.65 -4.93
N SER A 139 9.00 7.64 -5.84
CA SER A 139 7.62 8.03 -5.54
C SER A 139 6.90 6.93 -4.75
N GLU A 140 6.19 7.32 -3.68
CA GLU A 140 5.33 6.43 -2.89
C GLU A 140 4.29 5.70 -3.75
N SER A 141 3.70 6.42 -4.72
CA SER A 141 2.72 5.84 -5.64
C SER A 141 3.37 4.72 -6.46
N GLU A 142 4.63 4.92 -6.90
CA GLU A 142 5.34 3.96 -7.74
C GLU A 142 5.77 2.76 -6.92
N ALA A 143 6.29 3.01 -5.72
CA ALA A 143 6.65 1.96 -4.79
C ALA A 143 5.44 1.10 -4.40
N ASN A 144 4.27 1.72 -4.18
CA ASN A 144 3.02 1.00 -3.99
C ASN A 144 2.65 0.15 -5.20
N PHE A 145 2.67 0.73 -6.40
CA PHE A 145 2.30 0.00 -7.60
C PHE A 145 3.26 -1.16 -7.91
N VAL A 146 4.56 -0.96 -7.76
CA VAL A 146 5.58 -2.01 -7.93
C VAL A 146 5.47 -3.07 -6.83
N GLY A 147 5.21 -2.66 -5.59
CA GLY A 147 4.90 -3.55 -4.47
C GLY A 147 3.70 -4.45 -4.78
N TYR A 148 2.66 -3.92 -5.41
CA TYR A 148 1.51 -4.68 -5.92
C TYR A 148 1.93 -5.70 -6.99
N LEU A 149 2.71 -5.29 -8.00
CA LEU A 149 3.17 -6.21 -9.05
C LEU A 149 3.99 -7.37 -8.47
N ALA A 150 4.83 -7.10 -7.48
CA ALA A 150 5.61 -8.13 -6.80
C ALA A 150 4.72 -9.03 -5.93
N ALA A 151 3.95 -8.47 -5.00
CA ALA A 151 3.16 -9.22 -4.03
C ALA A 151 2.03 -10.05 -4.69
N SER A 152 1.47 -9.57 -5.81
CA SER A 152 0.46 -10.31 -6.59
C SER A 152 0.99 -11.62 -7.17
N LYS A 153 2.31 -11.73 -7.39
CA LYS A 153 2.99 -12.96 -7.84
C LYS A 153 3.32 -13.93 -6.71
N SER A 154 3.00 -13.60 -5.47
CA SER A 154 3.22 -14.52 -4.35
C SER A 154 2.32 -15.75 -4.48
N PRO A 155 2.84 -16.98 -4.26
CA PRO A 155 2.01 -18.16 -4.10
C PRO A 155 1.28 -18.18 -2.74
N GLN A 156 1.75 -17.43 -1.75
CA GLN A 156 1.16 -17.43 -0.41
C GLN A 156 -0.06 -16.50 -0.34
N ALA A 157 -1.20 -17.08 0.06
CA ALA A 157 -2.43 -16.32 0.25
C ALA A 157 -2.27 -15.17 1.25
N TYR A 158 -1.47 -15.36 2.32
CA TYR A 158 -1.21 -14.33 3.33
C TYR A 158 -0.59 -13.05 2.77
N THR A 159 0.35 -13.17 1.83
CA THR A 159 1.01 -12.02 1.20
C THR A 159 0.08 -11.31 0.21
N ARG A 160 -0.70 -12.07 -0.57
CA ARG A 160 -1.73 -11.47 -1.45
C ARG A 160 -2.81 -10.79 -0.62
N TYR A 161 -3.21 -11.39 0.51
CA TYR A 161 -4.17 -10.81 1.44
C TYR A 161 -3.66 -9.49 2.03
N SER A 162 -2.41 -9.46 2.51
CA SER A 162 -1.71 -8.25 2.97
C SER A 162 -1.77 -7.12 1.93
N MET A 163 -1.45 -7.44 0.68
CA MET A 163 -1.49 -6.50 -0.44
C MET A 163 -2.91 -5.98 -0.70
N TYR A 164 -3.90 -6.86 -0.88
CA TYR A 164 -5.27 -6.45 -1.15
C TYR A 164 -5.87 -5.64 0.01
N LEU A 165 -5.43 -5.87 1.26
CA LEU A 165 -5.92 -5.15 2.43
C LEU A 165 -5.50 -3.68 2.41
N GLU A 166 -4.25 -3.41 2.02
CA GLU A 166 -3.70 -2.06 1.87
C GLU A 166 -4.28 -1.37 0.63
N LEU A 167 -4.30 -2.04 -0.53
CA LEU A 167 -4.88 -1.47 -1.75
C LEU A 167 -6.37 -1.15 -1.60
N PHE A 168 -7.14 -2.01 -0.93
CA PHE A 168 -8.54 -1.71 -0.60
C PHE A 168 -8.66 -0.48 0.30
N SER A 169 -7.72 -0.26 1.23
CA SER A 169 -7.74 0.93 2.08
C SER A 169 -7.50 2.21 1.29
N TYR A 170 -6.61 2.18 0.29
CA TYR A 170 -6.40 3.30 -0.63
C TYR A 170 -7.64 3.56 -1.50
N ALA A 171 -8.19 2.51 -2.13
CA ALA A 171 -9.35 2.65 -3.01
C ALA A 171 -10.61 3.09 -2.25
N GLN A 172 -10.84 2.55 -1.05
CA GLN A 172 -11.92 2.99 -0.17
C GLN A 172 -11.75 4.44 0.28
N GLY A 173 -10.52 4.89 0.58
CA GLY A 173 -10.24 6.28 0.92
C GLY A 173 -10.58 7.23 -0.22
N GLU A 174 -10.15 6.88 -1.43
CA GLU A 174 -10.44 7.66 -2.64
C GLU A 174 -11.92 7.67 -2.98
N GLU A 175 -12.61 6.52 -2.87
CA GLU A 175 -14.06 6.43 -3.09
C GLU A 175 -14.83 7.35 -2.13
N ILE A 176 -14.49 7.31 -0.85
CA ILE A 176 -15.09 8.18 0.18
C ILE A 176 -14.85 9.65 -0.14
N PHE A 177 -13.64 10.00 -0.58
CA PHE A 177 -13.30 11.37 -0.95
C PHE A 177 -14.13 11.86 -2.15
N GLN A 178 -14.24 11.04 -3.20
CA GLN A 178 -14.99 11.37 -4.41
C GLN A 178 -16.49 11.54 -4.14
N TYR A 179 -17.12 10.59 -3.42
CA TYR A 179 -18.52 10.71 -3.03
C TYR A 179 -18.75 11.88 -2.07
N GLY A 180 -17.83 12.13 -1.13
CA GLY A 180 -17.91 13.30 -0.23
C GLY A 180 -17.90 14.64 -0.97
N ARG A 181 -17.12 14.74 -2.06
CA ARG A 181 -17.08 15.94 -2.91
C ARG A 181 -18.34 16.15 -3.74
N SER A 182 -19.03 15.07 -4.12
CA SER A 182 -20.28 15.15 -4.89
C SER A 182 -21.43 15.81 -4.11
N LYS A 183 -21.33 15.85 -2.77
CA LYS A 183 -22.39 16.28 -1.83
C LYS A 183 -23.68 15.45 -1.94
N ASP A 184 -23.65 14.31 -2.63
CA ASP A 184 -24.72 13.32 -2.61
C ASP A 184 -24.57 12.43 -1.36
N TYR A 185 -25.17 12.88 -0.26
CA TYR A 185 -25.11 12.18 1.02
C TYR A 185 -25.78 10.80 0.96
N GLN A 186 -26.81 10.63 0.13
CA GLN A 186 -27.49 9.34 -0.01
C GLN A 186 -26.60 8.33 -0.73
N ALA A 187 -25.93 8.74 -1.81
CA ALA A 187 -24.96 7.89 -2.50
C ALA A 187 -23.76 7.57 -1.58
N PHE A 188 -23.27 8.56 -0.83
CA PHE A 188 -22.21 8.40 0.15
C PHE A 188 -22.55 7.34 1.23
N ASP A 189 -23.71 7.46 1.87
CA ASP A 189 -24.12 6.48 2.89
C ASP A 189 -24.34 5.09 2.27
N SER A 190 -24.91 5.05 1.06
CA SER A 190 -25.15 3.80 0.34
C SER A 190 -23.86 3.05 0.04
N ILE A 191 -22.83 3.72 -0.48
CA ILE A 191 -21.56 3.06 -0.83
C ILE A 191 -20.82 2.54 0.41
N ILE A 192 -20.85 3.29 1.52
CA ILE A 192 -20.28 2.84 2.80
C ILE A 192 -20.97 1.57 3.29
N GLN A 193 -22.31 1.53 3.26
CA GLN A 193 -23.07 0.36 3.69
C GLN A 193 -22.84 -0.83 2.77
N GLN A 194 -22.83 -0.63 1.45
CA GLN A 194 -22.58 -1.69 0.47
C GLN A 194 -21.20 -2.32 0.66
N ASN A 195 -20.15 -1.51 0.75
CA ASN A 195 -18.79 -1.99 1.02
C ASN A 195 -18.74 -2.77 2.34
N ARG A 196 -19.37 -2.24 3.39
CA ARG A 196 -19.45 -2.93 4.68
C ARG A 196 -20.18 -4.26 4.55
N LEU A 197 -21.29 -4.36 3.83
CA LEU A 197 -22.04 -5.61 3.69
C LEU A 197 -21.24 -6.67 2.94
N ARG A 198 -20.52 -6.27 1.88
CA ARG A 198 -19.76 -7.19 1.02
C ARG A 198 -18.48 -7.75 1.65
N LEU A 199 -17.86 -7.06 2.60
CA LEU A 199 -16.66 -7.55 3.28
C LEU A 199 -16.96 -8.80 4.12
N ASP A 200 -16.09 -9.80 4.02
CA ASP A 200 -16.11 -10.99 4.87
C ASP A 200 -15.97 -10.64 6.36
N THR A 201 -16.57 -11.44 7.24
CA THR A 201 -16.58 -11.20 8.70
C THR A 201 -15.18 -11.19 9.30
N LEU A 202 -14.27 -12.04 8.84
CA LEU A 202 -12.88 -12.06 9.30
C LEU A 202 -12.11 -10.84 8.80
N VAL A 203 -12.36 -10.42 7.55
CA VAL A 203 -11.79 -9.18 6.99
C VAL A 203 -12.24 -7.96 7.80
N LYS A 204 -13.53 -7.88 8.16
CA LYS A 204 -14.06 -6.81 9.02
C LYS A 204 -13.37 -6.77 10.38
N LYS A 205 -13.19 -7.95 11.01
CA LYS A 205 -12.50 -8.10 12.30
C LYS A 205 -11.05 -7.61 12.20
N GLU A 206 -10.30 -8.07 11.21
CA GLU A 206 -8.88 -7.75 11.05
C GLU A 206 -8.67 -6.27 10.72
N ARG A 207 -9.53 -5.68 9.87
CA ARG A 207 -9.54 -4.23 9.63
C ARG A 207 -9.85 -3.43 10.89
N LYS A 208 -10.73 -3.93 11.78
CA LYS A 208 -11.01 -3.29 13.07
C LYS A 208 -9.78 -3.34 13.98
N GLU A 209 -9.12 -4.49 14.09
CA GLU A 209 -7.91 -4.67 14.90
C GLU A 209 -6.78 -3.74 14.45
N ILE A 210 -6.57 -3.60 13.13
CA ILE A 210 -5.59 -2.65 12.56
C ILE A 210 -5.94 -1.20 12.94
N ARG A 211 -7.21 -0.79 12.77
CA ARG A 211 -7.64 0.56 13.16
C ARG A 211 -7.45 0.81 14.66
N GLU A 212 -7.77 -0.17 15.49
CA GLU A 212 -7.64 -0.06 16.95
C GLU A 212 -6.17 0.01 17.38
N PHE A 213 -5.30 -0.76 16.74
CA PHE A 213 -3.85 -0.70 16.93
C PHE A 213 -3.33 0.72 16.71
N PHE A 214 -3.57 1.30 15.52
CA PHE A 214 -3.10 2.65 15.20
C PHE A 214 -3.78 3.73 16.05
N ARG A 215 -5.07 3.57 16.41
CA ARG A 215 -5.77 4.47 17.32
C ARG A 215 -5.15 4.48 18.72
N LYS A 216 -4.83 3.31 19.28
CA LYS A 216 -4.16 3.19 20.59
C LYS A 216 -2.78 3.84 20.54
N ARG A 217 -2.03 3.59 19.47
CA ARG A 217 -0.70 4.17 19.26
C ARG A 217 -0.73 5.69 19.18
N ARG A 218 -1.68 6.25 18.42
CA ARG A 218 -1.92 7.71 18.36
C ARG A 218 -2.17 8.32 19.74
N LYS A 219 -3.00 7.68 20.57
CA LYS A 219 -3.29 8.15 21.93
C LYS A 219 -2.08 8.13 22.85
N ALA A 220 -1.09 7.27 22.59
CA ALA A 220 0.13 7.16 23.39
C ALA A 220 1.17 8.24 23.04
N VAL A 221 1.09 8.84 21.85
CA VAL A 221 1.95 9.96 21.43
C VAL A 221 1.38 11.26 22.03
N ALA A 222 2.23 12.07 22.66
CA ALA A 222 1.78 13.25 23.41
C ALA A 222 1.03 14.27 22.52
N PRO A 223 0.03 15.01 23.05
CA PRO A 223 -0.75 15.98 22.28
C PRO A 223 0.05 17.02 21.51
N ALA A 224 1.24 17.41 21.99
CA ALA A 224 2.13 18.35 21.31
C ALA A 224 2.67 17.83 19.97
N PHE A 225 2.76 16.51 19.80
CA PHE A 225 3.19 15.87 18.55
C PHE A 225 2.01 15.49 17.65
N ASN A 226 0.77 15.61 18.13
CA ASN A 226 -0.42 15.48 17.27
C ASN A 226 -0.40 16.51 16.15
N ASN A 227 0.23 17.69 16.31
CA ASN A 227 0.34 18.66 15.21
C ASN A 227 1.27 18.20 14.07
N LEU A 228 2.33 17.43 14.36
CA LEU A 228 3.23 16.85 13.35
C LEU A 228 2.60 15.61 12.70
N TYR A 229 1.90 14.81 13.50
CA TYR A 229 1.12 13.67 13.01
C TYR A 229 -0.18 14.10 12.30
N ASP A 230 -0.76 15.25 12.65
CA ASP A 230 -1.87 15.91 11.97
C ASP A 230 -1.35 16.66 10.74
N GLN A 231 -0.10 17.11 10.70
CA GLN A 231 0.56 17.51 9.45
C GLN A 231 0.82 16.31 8.56
N TYR A 232 1.23 15.16 9.09
CA TYR A 232 1.28 13.89 8.35
C TYR A 232 -0.12 13.46 7.90
N LEU A 233 -1.14 13.56 8.76
CA LEU A 233 -2.51 13.29 8.38
C LEU A 233 -3.08 14.36 7.48
N LYS A 234 -2.62 15.62 7.47
CA LYS A 234 -2.96 16.68 6.50
C LYS A 234 -2.20 16.54 5.19
N LEU A 235 -1.02 15.91 5.22
CA LEU A 235 -0.32 15.38 4.05
C LEU A 235 -1.06 14.12 3.53
N ASN A 236 -1.67 13.33 4.41
CA ASN A 236 -2.55 12.17 4.09
C ASN A 236 -4.06 12.52 4.05
N LYS A 237 -4.43 13.77 4.29
CA LYS A 237 -5.76 14.41 4.29
C LYS A 237 -5.54 15.84 3.85
N GLN A 238 -5.15 15.94 2.60
CA GLN A 238 -5.49 17.05 1.70
C GLN A 238 -6.08 18.28 2.40
N GLU A 239 -5.26 19.28 2.68
CA GLU A 239 -5.73 20.67 2.57
C GLU A 239 -5.19 21.36 1.32
N LYS A 240 -4.15 20.83 0.64
CA LYS A 240 -3.67 21.32 -0.67
C LYS A 240 -3.01 20.22 -1.54
N GLY A 241 -3.79 19.56 -2.42
CA GLY A 241 -3.36 18.73 -3.57
C GLY A 241 -3.14 17.24 -3.28
N ILE A 242 -4.02 16.27 -3.58
CA ILE A 242 -4.61 15.80 -4.88
C ILE A 242 -3.57 15.22 -5.88
N GLU A 243 -2.46 14.62 -5.44
CA GLU A 243 -1.54 13.99 -6.42
C GLU A 243 -1.00 12.59 -6.08
N SER A 244 -0.69 12.21 -4.84
CA SER A 244 0.07 10.97 -4.60
C SER A 244 -0.78 9.69 -4.59
N TYR A 245 -1.81 9.56 -3.76
CA TYR A 245 -2.63 8.33 -3.74
C TYR A 245 -3.50 8.20 -4.99
N ASP A 246 -3.93 9.32 -5.57
CA ASP A 246 -4.64 9.41 -6.84
C ASP A 246 -3.84 8.72 -7.96
N GLN A 247 -2.52 8.81 -7.93
CA GLN A 247 -1.67 8.18 -8.95
C GLN A 247 -1.63 6.66 -8.85
N VAL A 248 -1.53 6.07 -7.65
CA VAL A 248 -1.55 4.60 -7.54
C VAL A 248 -2.93 4.05 -7.90
N ILE A 249 -4.02 4.73 -7.51
CA ILE A 249 -5.39 4.37 -7.92
C ILE A 249 -5.54 4.48 -9.44
N GLY A 250 -5.09 5.59 -10.02
CA GLY A 250 -5.08 5.78 -11.47
C GLY A 250 -4.28 4.71 -12.22
N TRP A 251 -3.14 4.26 -11.69
CA TRP A 251 -2.36 3.17 -12.28
C TRP A 251 -3.02 1.80 -12.11
N LEU A 252 -3.64 1.52 -10.97
CA LEU A 252 -4.42 0.29 -10.78
C LEU A 252 -5.61 0.23 -11.74
N ILE A 253 -6.33 1.35 -11.93
CA ILE A 253 -7.41 1.47 -12.92
C ILE A 253 -6.87 1.28 -14.34
N ALA A 254 -5.78 1.95 -14.70
CA ALA A 254 -5.17 1.81 -16.02
C ALA A 254 -4.68 0.37 -16.27
N TYR A 255 -4.10 -0.27 -15.27
CA TYR A 255 -3.64 -1.65 -15.31
C TYR A 255 -4.82 -2.62 -15.47
N LYS A 256 -5.89 -2.43 -14.69
CA LYS A 256 -7.15 -3.18 -14.81
C LYS A 256 -7.71 -3.05 -16.22
N LYS A 257 -7.81 -1.83 -16.77
CA LYS A 257 -8.31 -1.58 -18.13
C LYS A 257 -7.45 -2.26 -19.20
N LYS A 258 -6.12 -2.33 -18.99
CA LYS A 258 -5.18 -2.95 -19.94
C LYS A 258 -5.18 -4.48 -19.89
N TYR A 259 -5.24 -5.07 -18.69
CA TYR A 259 -5.04 -6.52 -18.49
C TYR A 259 -6.30 -7.28 -18.06
N GLY A 260 -7.41 -6.57 -17.85
CA GLY A 260 -8.73 -7.13 -17.49
C GLY A 260 -8.89 -7.54 -16.04
N LYS A 261 -7.87 -7.39 -15.18
CA LYS A 261 -7.90 -7.80 -13.77
C LYS A 261 -6.85 -7.08 -12.92
N ILE A 262 -7.06 -7.16 -11.62
CA ILE A 262 -6.11 -6.84 -10.53
C ILE A 262 -5.94 -8.04 -9.58
#